data_AF-A0A0N8I017-F1
#
_entry.id   AF-A0A0N8I017-F1
#
_cell.length_a   1.000
_cell.length_b   1.000
_cell.length_c   1.000
_cell.angle_alpha   90.00
_cell.angle_beta   90.00
_cell.angle_gamma   90.00
#
_symmetry.space_group_name_H-M   'P 1'
#
loop_
_entity.id
_entity.type
_entity.pdbx_description
1 polymer ?
#
loop_
_entity_poly.entity_id
_entity_poly.type
_entity_poly.pdbx_seq_one_letter_code
_entity_poly.pdbx_strand_id
1 'polypeptide(L)' 'MELTVERAEDSDRGHTELREEILERLENVLSFTPDELTLVEPGGIARTEVGKVQRVYDHR' A
#
# COMPACT_ATOMS: atom_id res chain seq x y z
N MET A 1 -7.56 -3.08 10.27
CA MET A 1 -7.36 -1.92 9.40
C MET A 1 -7.09 -2.41 7.98
N GLU A 2 -7.71 -1.76 6.99
CA GLU A 2 -7.47 -2.02 5.57
C GLU A 2 -6.31 -1.14 5.06
N LEU A 3 -5.45 -1.69 4.20
CA LEU A 3 -4.32 -0.97 3.63
C LEU A 3 -4.33 -1.07 2.09
N THR A 4 -4.35 0.07 1.42
CA THR A 4 -4.19 0.16 -0.04
C THR A 4 -2.79 0.66 -0.37
N VAL A 5 -2.05 -0.10 -1.16
CA VAL A 5 -0.69 0.25 -1.60
C VAL A 5 -0.67 0.37 -3.12
N GLU A 6 -0.19 1.51 -3.58
CA GLU A 6 0.02 1.79 -5.00
C GLU A 6 1.39 1.30 -5.44
N ARG A 7 1.42 0.59 -6.57
CA ARG A 7 2.66 0.13 -7.20
C ARG A 7 3.41 1.29 -7.85
N ALA A 8 4.74 1.19 -7.86
CA ALA A 8 5.58 2.09 -8.63
C ALA A 8 5.43 1.80 -10.14
N GLU A 9 5.50 2.83 -10.99
CA GLU A 9 5.31 2.75 -12.45
C GLU A 9 6.30 1.80 -13.14
N ASP A 10 7.46 1.63 -12.53
CA ASP A 10 8.61 0.87 -12.98
C ASP A 10 8.76 -0.48 -12.26
N SER A 11 7.73 -0.94 -11.55
CA SER A 11 7.77 -2.21 -10.81
C SER A 11 7.40 -3.40 -11.68
N ASP A 12 8.39 -4.21 -12.07
CA ASP A 12 8.19 -5.49 -12.77
C ASP A 12 7.82 -6.66 -11.83
N ARG A 13 7.65 -6.39 -10.52
CA ARG A 13 7.38 -7.43 -9.51
C ARG A 13 6.00 -8.04 -9.72
N GLY A 14 5.90 -9.36 -9.54
CA GLY A 14 4.61 -10.06 -9.53
C GLY A 14 3.73 -9.60 -8.37
N HIS A 15 2.41 -9.51 -8.61
CA HIS A 15 1.43 -9.01 -7.63
C HIS A 15 1.46 -9.78 -6.31
N THR A 16 1.52 -11.12 -6.38
CA THR A 16 1.58 -11.99 -5.19
C THR A 16 2.89 -11.83 -4.41
N GLU A 17 4.04 -11.85 -5.08
CA GLU A 17 5.35 -11.73 -4.43
C GLU A 17 5.49 -10.39 -3.72
N LEU A 18 5.06 -9.31 -4.37
CA LEU A 18 5.08 -7.97 -3.77
C LEU A 18 4.16 -7.88 -2.55
N ARG A 19 3.00 -8.53 -2.61
CA ARG A 19 2.06 -8.57 -1.49
C ARG A 19 2.66 -9.26 -0.27
N GLU A 20 3.30 -10.40 -0.46
CA GLU A 20 3.96 -11.16 0.62
C GLU A 20 5.12 -10.36 1.22
N GLU A 21 5.96 -9.75 0.39
CA GLU A 21 7.08 -8.91 0.84
C GLU A 21 6.60 -7.73 1.70
N ILE A 22 5.51 -7.07 1.30
CA ILE A 22 4.93 -5.96 2.07
C ILE A 22 4.43 -6.45 3.43
N LEU A 23 3.68 -7.55 3.49
CA LEU A 23 3.16 -8.09 4.74
C LEU A 23 4.29 -8.48 5.69
N GLU A 24 5.29 -9.19 5.19
CA GLU A 24 6.46 -9.57 5.99
C GLU A 24 7.17 -8.33 6.56
N ARG A 25 7.35 -7.29 5.74
CA ARG A 25 8.06 -6.08 6.18
C ARG A 25 7.25 -5.25 7.17
N LEU A 26 5.93 -5.16 7.01
CA LEU A 26 5.04 -4.48 7.96
C LEU A 26 5.09 -5.17 9.33
N GLU A 27 5.04 -6.50 9.35
CA GLU A 27 5.14 -7.26 10.59
C GLU A 27 6.53 -7.09 11.24
N ASN A 28 7.61 -7.25 10.47
CA ASN A 28 8.97 -7.19 10.99
C ASN A 28 9.37 -5.80 11.52
N VAL A 29 8.87 -4.71 10.91
CA VAL A 29 9.28 -3.34 11.25
C VAL A 29 8.31 -2.67 12.22
N LEU A 30 7.01 -2.97 12.12
CA LEU A 30 5.96 -2.26 12.84
C LEU A 30 5.11 -3.18 13.74
N SER A 31 5.34 -4.50 13.73
CA SER A 31 4.45 -5.49 14.35
C SER A 31 3.00 -5.27 13.96
N PHE A 32 2.79 -5.00 12.67
CA PHE A 32 1.52 -4.62 12.10
C PHE A 32 1.13 -5.59 10.99
N THR A 33 -0.02 -6.24 11.18
CA THR A 33 -0.68 -7.05 10.17
C THR A 33 -2.04 -6.40 9.81
N PRO A 34 -2.23 -5.91 8.58
CA PRO A 34 -3.53 -5.39 8.14
C PRO A 34 -4.55 -6.53 7.95
N ASP A 35 -5.83 -6.22 8.11
CA ASP A 35 -6.92 -7.20 7.85
C ASP A 35 -7.05 -7.46 6.34
N GLU A 36 -6.83 -6.43 5.53
CA GLU A 36 -6.82 -6.49 4.08
C GLU A 36 -5.68 -5.66 3.51
N LEU A 37 -5.02 -6.19 2.47
CA LEU A 37 -4.00 -5.50 1.70
C LEU A 37 -4.37 -5.53 0.22
N THR A 38 -4.71 -4.36 -0.33
CA THR A 38 -5.05 -4.17 -1.74
C THR A 38 -3.88 -3.51 -2.46
N LEU A 39 -3.38 -4.15 -3.52
CA LEU A 39 -2.37 -3.56 -4.39
C LEU A 39 -3.05 -2.99 -5.63
N VAL A 40 -2.84 -1.70 -5.90
CA VAL A 40 -3.38 -1.00 -7.07
C VAL A 40 -2.27 -0.57 -8.02
N GLU A 41 -2.62 -0.44 -9.30
CA GLU A 41 -1.71 0.07 -10.33
C GLU A 41 -1.34 1.54 -10.08
N PRO A 42 -0.24 2.03 -10.68
CA PRO A 42 0.16 3.41 -10.56
C PRO A 42 -0.95 4.39 -10.98
N GLY A 43 -1.18 5.42 -10.15
CA GLY A 43 -2.28 6.36 -10.32
C GLY A 43 -3.62 5.88 -9.74
N GLY A 44 -3.67 4.69 -9.14
CA GLY A 44 -4.86 4.12 -8.51
C GLY A 44 -5.25 4.78 -7.18
N ILE A 45 -4.31 5.49 -6.52
CA ILE A 45 -4.63 6.30 -5.34
C ILE A 45 -4.89 7.75 -5.78
N ALA A 46 -6.10 8.25 -5.50
CA ALA A 46 -6.49 9.60 -5.82
C ALA A 46 -5.52 10.63 -5.20
N ARG A 47 -4.96 11.51 -6.05
CA ARG A 47 -4.05 12.59 -5.64
C ARG A 47 -4.83 13.90 -5.63
N THR A 48 -4.75 14.66 -4.55
CA THR A 48 -5.18 16.06 -4.55
C THR A 48 -4.08 16.93 -5.17
N GLU A 49 -4.46 17.99 -5.90
CA GLU A 49 -3.60 18.87 -6.73
C GLU A 49 -2.34 19.45 -6.02
N VAL A 50 -2.24 19.31 -4.70
CA VAL A 50 -1.11 19.77 -3.88
C VAL A 50 -0.14 18.65 -3.50
N GLY A 51 0.16 17.70 -4.38
CA GLY A 51 1.34 16.81 -4.30
C GLY A 51 1.55 15.98 -3.00
N LYS A 52 0.58 15.97 -2.09
CA LYS A 52 0.62 15.22 -0.84
C LYS A 52 -0.34 14.06 -0.99
N VAL A 53 0.23 12.86 -1.13
CA VAL A 53 -0.54 11.63 -1.02
C VAL A 53 -1.21 11.63 0.36
N GLN A 54 -2.53 11.65 0.38
CA GLN A 54 -3.32 11.49 1.60
C GLN A 54 -3.18 10.02 2.02
N ARG A 55 -2.26 9.73 2.96
CA ARG A 55 -1.85 8.36 3.30
C ARG A 55 -2.57 7.73 4.48
N VAL A 56 -3.40 8.49 5.20
CA VAL A 56 -4.08 7.98 6.38
C VAL A 56 -5.51 8.50 6.39
N TYR A 57 -6.47 7.61 6.14
CA TYR A 57 -7.86 7.79 6.50
C TYR A 57 -8.09 7.00 7.80
N ASP A 58 -8.20 7.72 8.91
CA ASP A 58 -8.61 7.16 10.19
C ASP A 58 -10.14 7.36 10.31
N HIS A 59 -10.88 6.25 10.42
CA HIS A 59 -12.33 6.24 10.61
C HIS A 59 -12.71 5.85 12.06
N ARG A 60 -11.99 6.36 13.06
CA ARG A 60 -12.47 6.27 14.45
C ARG A 60 -13.60 7.24 14.74
#